data_AF-A0A6L5F3K4-F1
#
_entry.id   AF-A0A6L5F3K4-F1
#
_cell.length_a   1.000
_cell.length_b   1.000
_cell.length_c   1.000
_cell.angle_alpha   90.00
_cell.angle_beta   90.00
_cell.angle_gamma   90.00
#
_symmetry.space_group_name_H-M   'P 1'
#
loop_
_entity.id
_entity.type
_entity.pdbx_description
1 polymer ?
#
loop_
_entity_poly.entity_id
_entity_poly.type
_entity_poly.pdbx_seq_one_letter_code
_entity_poly.pdbx_strand_id
1 'polypeptide(L)'
;MTRHEVPNVPGVLSAADIAQTAFSIAQAQESSGALPWFPGGHVDPWDHVESAMALSAAGFMTEAEAAYEWSRSAQRADGSWPMKVRNSRVEDAGAD
;
A
#
# COMPACT_ATOMS: atom_id res chain seq x y z
N MET A 1 -6.15 18.87 6.78
CA MET A 1 -7.04 17.91 6.10
C MET A 1 -8.16 17.54 7.07
N THR A 2 -9.41 17.64 6.64
CA THR A 2 -10.57 17.14 7.39
C THR A 2 -10.46 15.63 7.51
N ARG A 3 -10.50 15.08 8.74
CA ARG A 3 -10.59 13.64 8.94
C ARG A 3 -11.96 13.16 8.45
N HIS A 4 -11.97 12.30 7.44
CA HIS A 4 -13.18 11.58 7.04
C HIS A 4 -13.40 10.39 7.98
N GLU A 5 -14.67 9.98 8.13
CA GLU A 5 -15.00 8.79 8.92
C GLU A 5 -14.53 7.53 8.20
N VAL A 6 -14.04 6.55 8.97
CA VAL A 6 -13.67 5.23 8.44
C VAL A 6 -14.93 4.56 7.87
N PRO A 7 -14.90 4.06 6.63
CA PRO A 7 -16.08 3.44 6.02
C PRO A 7 -16.51 2.20 6.81
N ASN A 8 -17.76 1.77 6.62
CA ASN A 8 -18.29 0.53 7.17
C ASN A 8 -19.46 0.03 6.31
N VAL A 9 -19.77 -1.26 6.44
CA VAL A 9 -20.93 -1.90 5.82
C VAL A 9 -21.78 -2.51 6.96
N PRO A 10 -22.92 -1.89 7.34
CA PRO A 10 -23.72 -2.35 8.47
C PRO A 10 -24.10 -3.83 8.38
N GLY A 11 -23.83 -4.57 9.47
CA GLY A 11 -24.10 -6.01 9.56
C GLY A 11 -23.13 -6.91 8.78
N VAL A 12 -22.13 -6.35 8.11
CA VAL A 12 -21.14 -7.11 7.30
C VAL A 12 -19.71 -6.81 7.72
N LEU A 13 -19.33 -5.54 7.79
CA LEU A 13 -17.96 -5.10 8.05
C LEU A 13 -17.97 -3.81 8.87
N SER A 14 -17.47 -3.85 10.10
CA SER A 14 -17.45 -2.66 10.97
C SER A 14 -16.27 -1.74 10.64
N ALA A 15 -16.35 -0.48 11.08
CA ALA A 15 -15.21 0.44 11.00
C ALA A 15 -14.00 -0.06 11.82
N ALA A 16 -14.25 -0.82 12.90
CA ALA A 16 -13.19 -1.43 13.70
C ALA A 16 -12.48 -2.55 12.93
N ASP A 17 -13.23 -3.37 12.18
CA ASP A 17 -12.64 -4.40 11.32
C ASP A 17 -11.76 -3.78 10.23
N ILE A 18 -12.23 -2.70 9.59
CA ILE A 18 -11.46 -1.96 8.58
C ILE A 18 -10.19 -1.35 9.18
N ALA A 19 -10.30 -0.72 10.35
CA ALA A 19 -9.14 -0.18 11.04
C ALA A 19 -8.13 -1.27 11.42
N GLN A 20 -8.61 -2.45 11.82
CA GLN A 20 -7.77 -3.60 12.14
C GLN A 20 -7.07 -4.17 10.90
N THR A 21 -7.75 -4.22 9.75
CA THR A 21 -7.14 -4.59 8.47
C THR A 21 -6.06 -3.59 8.06
N ALA A 22 -6.36 -2.29 8.09
CA ALA A 22 -5.39 -1.25 7.75
C ALA A 22 -4.18 -1.26 8.68
N PHE A 23 -4.38 -1.51 9.98
CA PHE A 23 -3.27 -1.71 10.91
C PHE A 23 -2.39 -2.89 10.52
N SER A 24 -2.96 -4.00 10.03
CA SER A 24 -2.18 -5.15 9.56
C SER A 24 -1.35 -4.84 8.31
N ILE A 25 -1.88 -4.00 7.41
CA ILE A 25 -1.17 -3.49 6.23
C ILE A 25 0.00 -2.60 6.66
N ALA A 26 -0.26 -1.65 7.56
CA ALA A 26 0.77 -0.74 8.10
C ALA A 26 1.92 -1.50 8.76
N GLN A 27 1.62 -2.60 9.47
CA GLN A 27 2.64 -3.45 10.09
C GLN A 27 3.53 -4.21 9.09
N ALA A 28 3.06 -4.40 7.84
CA ALA A 28 3.85 -5.00 6.78
C ALA A 28 4.69 -3.96 6.01
N GLN A 29 4.46 -2.67 6.21
CA GLN A 29 5.15 -1.60 5.50
C GLN A 29 6.65 -1.59 5.84
N GLU A 30 7.48 -1.54 4.80
CA GLU A 30 8.92 -1.38 4.93
C GLU A 30 9.29 0.07 5.22
N SER A 31 10.47 0.31 5.77
CA SER A 31 10.98 1.67 6.04
C SER A 31 11.12 2.55 4.79
N SER A 32 11.15 1.94 3.61
CA SER A 32 11.14 2.62 2.30
C SER A 32 9.75 3.14 1.90
N GLY A 33 8.70 2.79 2.63
CA GLY A 33 7.29 3.00 2.25
C GLY A 33 6.69 1.85 1.44
N ALA A 34 7.50 0.86 1.04
CA ALA A 34 7.01 -0.29 0.27
C ALA A 34 6.02 -1.14 1.08
N LEU A 35 4.96 -1.60 0.42
CA LEU A 35 3.94 -2.52 0.93
C LEU A 35 4.07 -3.86 0.18
N PRO A 36 4.86 -4.82 0.70
CA PRO A 36 4.95 -6.15 0.11
C PRO A 36 3.73 -7.01 0.46
N TRP A 37 3.53 -8.11 -0.26
CA TRP A 37 2.45 -9.09 0.03
C TRP A 37 2.44 -9.60 1.48
N PHE A 38 3.63 -9.69 2.08
CA PHE A 38 3.87 -10.05 3.46
C PHE A 38 5.26 -9.51 3.84
N PRO A 39 5.62 -9.41 5.13
CA PRO A 39 6.94 -8.94 5.53
C PRO A 39 8.09 -9.71 4.84
N GLY A 40 8.95 -9.01 4.10
CA GLY A 40 10.04 -9.59 3.29
C GLY A 40 9.61 -10.21 1.94
N GLY A 41 8.31 -10.12 1.61
CA GLY A 41 7.70 -10.48 0.33
C GLY A 41 8.14 -9.58 -0.82
N HIS A 42 7.64 -9.86 -2.03
CA HIS A 42 7.81 -8.91 -3.14
C HIS A 42 6.69 -7.87 -3.09
N VAL A 43 6.95 -6.77 -3.79
CA VAL A 43 6.03 -5.69 -4.07
C VAL A 43 5.62 -5.83 -5.52
N ASP A 44 4.31 -6.00 -5.73
CA ASP A 44 3.63 -5.80 -6.99
C ASP A 44 3.04 -4.37 -7.00
N PRO A 45 3.14 -3.61 -8.09
CA PRO A 45 2.70 -2.21 -8.11
C PRO A 45 1.20 -2.02 -7.89
N TRP A 46 0.35 -2.97 -8.31
CA TRP A 46 -1.09 -2.86 -8.15
C TRP A 46 -1.51 -3.19 -6.71
N ASP A 47 -1.04 -4.32 -6.17
CA ASP A 47 -1.32 -4.68 -4.78
C ASP A 47 -0.78 -3.62 -3.80
N HIS A 48 0.35 -2.99 -4.15
CA HIS A 48 0.92 -1.87 -3.40
C HIS A 48 -0.02 -0.66 -3.37
N VAL A 49 -0.52 -0.23 -4.53
CA VAL A 49 -1.44 0.91 -4.63
C VAL A 49 -2.78 0.62 -3.94
N GLU A 50 -3.32 -0.59 -4.07
CA GLU A 50 -4.55 -1.00 -3.37
C GLU A 50 -4.36 -0.95 -1.84
N SER A 51 -3.20 -1.38 -1.36
CA SER A 51 -2.84 -1.28 0.07
C SER A 51 -2.72 0.18 0.52
N ALA A 52 -2.13 1.07 -0.30
CA ALA A 52 -2.07 2.51 -0.04
C ALA A 52 -3.46 3.17 0.00
N MET A 53 -4.38 2.73 -0.88
CA MET A 53 -5.78 3.15 -0.87
C MET A 53 -6.51 2.69 0.40
N ALA A 54 -6.29 1.45 0.85
CA ALA A 54 -6.86 0.93 2.08
C ALA A 54 -6.41 1.74 3.32
N LEU A 55 -5.11 2.05 3.40
CA LEU A 55 -4.55 2.93 4.45
C LEU A 55 -5.20 4.32 4.41
N SER A 56 -5.34 4.90 3.21
CA SER A 56 -5.99 6.20 3.02
C SER A 56 -7.44 6.20 3.50
N ALA A 57 -8.22 5.18 3.10
CA ALA A 57 -9.63 5.03 3.46
C ALA A 57 -9.84 4.81 4.97
N ALA A 58 -8.89 4.15 5.64
CA ALA A 58 -8.95 3.90 7.08
C ALA A 58 -8.31 5.02 7.94
N GLY A 59 -7.76 6.07 7.32
CA GLY A 59 -7.19 7.23 8.01
C GLY A 59 -5.73 7.09 8.44
N PHE A 60 -5.00 6.08 7.94
CA PHE A 60 -3.56 5.86 8.13
C PHE A 60 -2.77 6.71 7.12
N MET A 61 -2.91 8.04 7.24
CA MET A 61 -2.44 8.98 6.21
C MET A 61 -0.92 9.01 6.07
N THR A 62 -0.18 8.89 7.18
CA THR A 62 1.29 8.91 7.15
C THR A 62 1.82 7.71 6.36
N GLU A 63 1.28 6.53 6.64
CA GLU A 63 1.65 5.27 5.98
C GLU A 63 1.23 5.28 4.51
N ALA A 64 0.04 5.81 4.20
CA ALA A 64 -0.43 5.98 2.82
C ALA A 64 0.47 6.94 2.02
N GLU A 65 0.86 8.08 2.59
CA GLU A 65 1.75 9.04 1.94
C GLU A 65 3.13 8.43 1.67
N ALA A 66 3.69 7.70 2.63
CA ALA A 66 4.95 6.97 2.44
C ALA A 66 4.86 5.92 1.32
N ALA A 67 3.71 5.23 1.22
CA ALA A 67 3.45 4.28 0.15
C ALA A 67 3.39 4.98 -1.22
N TYR A 68 2.65 6.08 -1.36
CA TYR A 68 2.60 6.79 -2.63
C TYR A 68 3.95 7.42 -3.02
N GLU A 69 4.76 7.87 -2.05
CA GLU A 69 6.13 8.32 -2.35
C GLU A 69 7.01 7.15 -2.84
N TRP A 70 6.86 5.95 -2.27
CA TRP A 70 7.51 4.75 -2.82
C TRP A 70 7.11 4.52 -4.27
N SER A 71 5.81 4.54 -4.58
CA SER A 71 5.29 4.37 -5.95
C SER A 71 5.92 5.39 -6.90
N ARG A 72 5.96 6.67 -6.51
CA ARG A 72 6.59 7.74 -7.29
C ARG A 72 8.08 7.47 -7.53
N SER A 73 8.81 7.02 -6.51
CA SER A 73 10.25 6.74 -6.63
C SER A 73 10.57 5.50 -7.47
N ALA A 74 9.66 4.52 -7.49
CA ALA A 74 9.82 3.25 -8.20
C ALA A 74 9.35 3.32 -9.66
N GLN A 75 8.64 4.38 -10.05
CA GLN A 75 8.13 4.58 -11.40
C GLN A 75 9.30 4.81 -12.39
N ARG A 76 9.24 4.13 -13.54
CA ARG A 76 10.20 4.35 -14.63
C ARG A 76 9.90 5.62 -15.39
N ALA A 77 10.86 6.07 -16.20
CA ALA A 77 10.71 7.27 -17.04
C ALA A 77 9.58 7.17 -18.08
N ASP A 78 9.17 5.96 -18.46
CA ASP A 78 8.04 5.71 -19.37
C ASP A 78 6.69 5.61 -18.65
N GLY A 79 6.67 5.79 -17.34
CA GLY A 79 5.46 5.72 -16.51
C GLY A 79 5.11 4.32 -16.00
N SER A 80 5.81 3.27 -16.43
CA SER A 80 5.58 1.90 -15.97
C SER A 80 6.22 1.61 -14.62
N TRP A 81 5.80 0.52 -13.99
CA TRP A 81 6.47 -0.10 -12.84
C TRP A 81 6.95 -1.51 -13.19
N PRO A 82 8.01 -2.02 -12.54
CA PRO A 82 8.34 -3.43 -12.60
C PRO A 82 7.25 -4.27 -11.94
N MET A 83 6.87 -5.41 -12.55
CA MET A 83 5.90 -6.34 -11.96
C MET A 83 6.32 -6.84 -10.57
N LYS A 84 7.63 -7.02 -10.30
CA LYS A 84 8.10 -7.50 -8.99
C LYS A 84 9.36 -6.80 -8.53
N VAL A 85 9.30 -6.21 -7.33
CA VAL A 85 10.43 -5.61 -6.62
C VAL A 85 10.57 -6.24 -5.25
N ARG A 86 11.79 -6.54 -4.79
CA ARG A 86 12.06 -6.98 -3.42
C ARG A 86 13.34 -6.32 -2.91
N ASN A 87 13.29 -5.71 -1.72
CA ASN A 87 14.45 -5.02 -1.15
C ASN A 87 15.11 -4.05 -2.14
N SER A 88 14.31 -3.26 -2.86
CA SER A 88 14.74 -2.34 -3.93
C SER A 88 15.39 -2.99 -5.16
N ARG A 89 15.38 -4.32 -5.29
CA ARG A 89 15.85 -5.04 -6.48
C ARG A 89 14.67 -5.47 -7.34
N VAL A 90 14.74 -5.16 -8.63
CA VAL A 90 13.79 -5.69 -9.62
C VAL A 90 14.02 -7.19 -9.78
N GLU A 91 13.01 -7.99 -9.48
CA GLU A 91 12.96 -9.43 -9.71
C GLU A 91 12.31 -9.76 -11.04
N ASP A 92 11.31 -8.98 -11.44
CA ASP A 92 10.63 -9.08 -12.73
C ASP A 92 10.47 -7.67 -13.33
N ALA A 93 11.09 -7.47 -14.49
CA ALA A 93 11.12 -6.18 -15.18
C ALA A 93 9.93 -5.98 -16.13
N GLY A 94 9.03 -6.97 -16.27
CA GLY A 94 7.78 -6.79 -17.00
C GLY A 94 6.97 -5.60 -16.50
N ALA A 95 5.96 -5.22 -17.28
CA ALA A 95 4.92 -4.28 -16.89
C ALA A 95 3.58 -4.96 -17.19
N ASP A 96 2.65 -4.88 -16.24
CA ASP A 96 1.25 -5.30 -16.39
C ASP A 96 0.41 -4.10 -16.86
#